data_AF-A0A2K3J947-F1
#
_entry.id   AF-A0A2K3J947-F1
#
_cell.length_a   1.000
_cell.length_b   1.000
_cell.length_c   1.000
_cell.angle_alpha   90.00
_cell.angle_beta   90.00
_cell.angle_gamma   90.00
#
_symmetry.space_group_name_H-M   'P 1'
#
loop_
_entity.id
_entity.type
_entity.pdbx_description
1 polymer ?
#
loop_
_entity_poly.entity_id
_entity_poly.type
_entity_poly.pdbx_seq_one_letter_code
_entity_poly.pdbx_strand_id
1 'polypeptide(L)'
;GAIFKKNEPGGGIVGASGLILGLGKLRGFQGACFMGETPGYLVDPKSAKAVLKILMKITKIDISLSALEKKAKEIEHIAHQLKEIEGLSKEKSEELKYIG
;
A
#
# COMPACT_ATOMS: atom_id res chain seq x y z
N GLY A 1 -12.76 5.36 -10.28
CA GLY A 1 -12.12 6.34 -9.36
C GLY A 1 -13.08 6.64 -8.23
N ALA A 2 -12.58 6.95 -7.03
CA ALA A 2 -13.43 7.34 -5.90
C ALA A 2 -14.03 8.74 -6.13
N ILE A 3 -15.31 8.91 -5.80
CA ILE A 3 -16.00 10.20 -5.85
C ILE A 3 -16.17 10.67 -4.41
N PHE A 4 -15.42 11.70 -4.00
CA PHE A 4 -15.54 12.27 -2.67
C PHE A 4 -16.70 13.26 -2.64
N LYS A 5 -17.69 13.01 -1.77
CA LYS A 5 -18.82 13.93 -1.54
C LYS A 5 -18.41 15.01 -0.53
N LYS A 6 -18.86 16.24 -0.76
CA LYS A 6 -18.50 17.43 0.04
C LYS A 6 -18.78 17.30 1.56
N ASN A 7 -19.70 16.42 1.96
CA ASN A 7 -20.18 16.27 3.34
C ASN A 7 -19.90 14.88 3.94
N GLU A 8 -19.05 14.05 3.32
CA GLU A 8 -18.65 12.78 3.92
C GLU A 8 -17.50 13.01 4.91
N PRO A 9 -17.68 12.68 6.21
CA PRO A 9 -16.60 12.76 7.17
C PRO A 9 -15.55 11.70 6.83
N GLY A 10 -14.34 12.14 6.44
CA GLY A 10 -13.18 11.27 6.19
C GLY A 10 -12.72 11.15 4.73
N GLY A 11 -13.38 11.80 3.77
CA GLY A 11 -13.03 11.69 2.35
C GLY A 11 -12.15 12.83 1.83
N GLY A 12 -10.83 12.64 1.71
CA GLY A 12 -9.97 13.63 1.08
C GLY A 12 -8.53 13.18 0.84
N ILE A 13 -7.87 13.77 -0.16
CA ILE A 13 -6.43 13.61 -0.38
C ILE A 13 -5.73 14.65 0.49
N VAL A 14 -5.02 14.20 1.51
CA VAL A 14 -4.32 15.08 2.46
C VAL A 14 -2.81 15.18 2.16
N GLY A 15 -2.16 16.20 2.71
CA GLY A 15 -0.72 16.43 2.52
C GLY A 15 -0.37 17.02 1.15
N ALA A 16 0.88 16.81 0.71
CA ALA A 16 1.41 17.38 -0.52
C ALA A 16 0.58 16.98 -1.75
N SER A 17 0.13 15.72 -1.83
CA SER A 17 -0.69 15.22 -2.94
C SER A 17 -1.99 16.00 -3.09
N GLY A 18 -2.67 16.33 -2.00
CA GLY A 18 -3.88 17.14 -2.02
C GLY A 18 -3.60 18.60 -2.34
N LEU A 19 -2.56 19.16 -1.71
CA LEU A 19 -2.17 20.56 -1.89
C LEU A 19 -1.77 20.87 -3.35
N ILE A 20 -0.99 19.98 -3.97
CA ILE A 20 -0.54 20.15 -5.36
C ILE A 20 -1.73 20.11 -6.33
N LEU A 21 -2.69 19.19 -6.13
CA LEU A 21 -3.91 19.16 -6.94
C LEU A 21 -4.75 20.43 -6.77
N GLY A 22 -4.92 20.88 -5.52
CA GLY A 22 -5.68 22.09 -5.20
C GLY A 22 -5.07 23.34 -5.82
N LEU A 23 -3.77 23.57 -5.59
CA LEU A 23 -3.03 24.69 -6.17
C LEU A 23 -2.96 24.61 -7.69
N GLY A 24 -2.79 23.41 -8.25
CA GLY A 24 -2.82 23.17 -9.68
C GLY A 24 -4.13 23.64 -10.29
N LYS A 25 -5.26 23.20 -9.71
CA LYS A 25 -6.59 23.61 -10.15
C LYS A 25 -6.79 25.13 -10.07
N LEU A 26 -6.37 25.78 -8.97
CA LEU A 26 -6.45 27.24 -8.83
C LEU A 26 -5.61 28.00 -9.88
N ARG A 27 -4.53 27.38 -10.36
CA ARG A 27 -3.66 27.94 -11.41
C ARG A 27 -4.05 27.50 -12.83
N GLY A 28 -5.17 26.81 -12.99
CA GLY A 28 -5.63 26.31 -14.30
C GLY A 28 -4.86 25.10 -14.83
N PHE A 29 -4.06 24.42 -14.01
CA PHE A 29 -3.40 23.18 -14.39
C PHE A 29 -4.33 21.98 -14.26
N GLN A 30 -4.30 21.12 -15.27
CA GLN A 30 -4.88 19.79 -15.17
C GLN A 30 -3.96 18.89 -14.34
N GLY A 31 -4.54 18.16 -13.39
CA GLY A 31 -3.79 17.28 -12.50
C GLY A 31 -4.64 16.08 -12.09
N ALA A 32 -3.97 14.96 -11.85
CA ALA A 32 -4.56 13.74 -11.31
C ALA A 32 -3.67 13.18 -10.20
N CYS A 33 -4.25 12.43 -9.28
CA CYS A 33 -3.52 11.71 -8.25
C CYS A 33 -3.84 10.23 -8.36
N PHE A 34 -2.79 9.42 -8.48
CA PHE A 34 -2.88 7.97 -8.49
C PHE A 34 -2.55 7.47 -7.08
N MET A 35 -3.47 6.72 -6.49
CA MET A 35 -3.32 6.19 -5.15
C MET A 35 -3.46 4.67 -5.23
N GLY A 36 -2.56 3.97 -4.53
CA GLY A 36 -2.68 2.55 -4.28
C GLY A 36 -3.29 2.34 -2.90
N GLU A 37 -4.28 1.45 -2.79
CA GLU A 37 -4.77 1.01 -1.49
C GLU A 37 -3.64 0.26 -0.77
N THR A 38 -3.49 0.49 0.54
CA THR A 38 -2.47 -0.17 1.36
C THR A 38 -3.08 -0.54 2.71
N PRO A 39 -2.50 -1.51 3.44
CA PRO A 39 -2.90 -1.81 4.81
C PRO A 39 -2.67 -0.62 5.78
N GLY A 40 -1.81 0.33 5.42
CA GLY A 40 -1.55 1.56 6.19
C GLY A 40 -0.55 1.41 7.35
N TYR A 41 -0.34 0.19 7.88
CA TYR A 41 0.59 -0.07 8.99
C TYR A 41 1.93 -0.69 8.56
N LEU A 42 2.10 -0.99 7.26
CA LEU A 42 3.29 -1.61 6.69
C LEU A 42 3.63 -0.95 5.35
N VAL A 43 4.90 -1.04 4.96
CA VAL A 43 5.31 -0.75 3.58
C VAL A 43 4.69 -1.80 2.65
N ASP A 44 4.02 -1.35 1.59
CA ASP A 44 3.39 -2.23 0.59
C ASP A 44 4.00 -2.03 -0.82
N PRO A 45 5.02 -2.83 -1.19
CA PRO A 45 5.63 -2.78 -2.51
C PRO A 45 4.68 -3.21 -3.63
N LYS A 46 3.65 -4.01 -3.33
CA LYS A 46 2.68 -4.49 -4.34
C LYS A 46 1.77 -3.35 -4.77
N SER A 47 1.28 -2.56 -3.80
CA SER A 47 0.48 -1.36 -4.07
C SER A 47 1.28 -0.32 -4.86
N ALA A 48 2.52 -0.04 -4.46
CA ALA A 48 3.41 0.86 -5.22
C ALA A 48 3.63 0.37 -6.67
N LYS A 49 3.87 -0.94 -6.85
CA LYS A 49 4.02 -1.55 -8.18
C LYS A 49 2.76 -1.39 -9.04
N ALA A 50 1.57 -1.51 -8.46
CA ALA A 50 0.32 -1.34 -9.18
C ALA A 50 0.15 0.10 -9.70
N VAL A 51 0.44 1.10 -8.87
CA VAL A 51 0.42 2.52 -9.27
C VAL A 51 1.44 2.81 -10.38
N LEU A 52 2.68 2.32 -10.25
CA LEU A 52 3.71 2.51 -11.28
C LEU A 52 3.32 1.88 -12.62
N LYS A 53 2.72 0.68 -12.63
CA LYS A 53 2.24 0.06 -13.88
C LYS A 53 1.21 0.93 -14.61
N ILE A 54 0.36 1.66 -13.88
CA ILE A 54 -0.60 2.59 -14.48
C ILE A 54 0.14 3.80 -15.05
N LEU A 55 1.06 4.38 -14.27
CA LEU A 55 1.86 5.52 -14.71
C LEU A 55 2.66 5.19 -15.98
N MET A 56 3.36 4.05 -16.03
CA MET A 56 4.09 3.58 -17.22
C MET A 56 3.20 3.50 -18.46
N LYS A 57 1.97 3.00 -18.33
CA LYS A 57 1.01 2.91 -19.44
C LYS A 57 0.58 4.28 -19.98
N ILE A 58 0.43 5.25 -19.08
CA ILE A 58 -0.01 6.62 -19.41
C ILE A 58 1.14 7.43 -19.99
N THR A 59 2.31 7.40 -19.35
CA THR A 59 3.47 8.21 -19.75
C THR A 59 4.31 7.58 -20.84
N LYS A 60 4.11 6.29 -21.15
CA LYS A 60 4.95 5.48 -22.06
C LYS A 60 6.42 5.38 -21.62
N ILE A 61 6.69 5.65 -20.35
CA ILE A 61 8.02 5.48 -19.77
C ILE A 61 8.14 4.04 -19.29
N ASP A 62 9.19 3.35 -19.73
CA ASP A 62 9.54 2.03 -19.23
C ASP A 62 10.56 2.16 -18.08
N ILE A 63 10.26 1.52 -16.96
CA ILE A 63 11.11 1.49 -15.77
C ILE A 63 11.16 0.07 -15.23
N SER A 64 12.32 -0.31 -14.71
CA SER A 64 12.46 -1.60 -14.04
C SER A 64 11.71 -1.60 -12.71
N LEU A 65 10.91 -2.66 -12.48
CA LEU A 65 10.18 -2.87 -11.24
C LEU A 65 10.90 -3.87 -10.30
N SER A 66 12.13 -4.27 -10.64
CA SER A 66 12.88 -5.32 -9.93
C SER A 66 13.12 -5.00 -8.46
N ALA A 67 13.38 -3.74 -8.11
CA ALA A 67 13.59 -3.31 -6.73
C ALA A 67 12.33 -3.53 -5.86
N LEU A 68 11.14 -3.24 -6.42
CA LEU A 68 9.87 -3.48 -5.74
C LEU A 68 9.58 -4.98 -5.61
N GLU A 69 9.92 -5.77 -6.61
CA GLU A 69 9.76 -7.24 -6.56
C GLU A 69 10.67 -7.88 -5.53
N LYS A 70 11.93 -7.45 -5.45
CA LYS A 70 12.86 -7.88 -4.41
C LYS A 70 12.29 -7.52 -3.03
N LYS A 71 11.82 -6.29 -2.85
CA LYS A 71 11.26 -5.85 -1.57
C LYS A 71 10.00 -6.60 -1.17
N ALA A 72 9.13 -6.91 -2.14
CA ALA A 72 7.94 -7.72 -1.90
C ALA A 72 8.31 -9.12 -1.36
N LYS A 73 9.31 -9.78 -1.97
CA LYS A 73 9.79 -11.09 -1.52
C LYS A 73 10.39 -11.06 -0.11
N GLU A 74 11.15 -10.01 0.21
CA GLU A 74 11.69 -9.82 1.57
C GLU A 74 10.57 -9.73 2.61
N ILE A 75 9.53 -8.93 2.32
CA ILE A 75 8.38 -8.77 3.24
C ILE A 75 7.58 -10.07 3.36
N GLU A 76 7.37 -10.79 2.26
CA GLU A 76 6.70 -12.09 2.27
C GLU A 76 7.47 -13.13 3.09
N HIS A 77 8.81 -13.14 2.99
CA HIS A 77 9.65 -14.05 3.78
C HIS A 77 9.52 -13.76 5.29
N ILE A 78 9.59 -12.48 5.68
CA ILE A 78 9.41 -12.08 7.07
C ILE A 78 8.01 -12.47 7.57
N ALA A 79 6.97 -12.26 6.76
CA ALA A 79 5.61 -12.64 7.12
C ALA A 79 5.46 -14.15 7.31
N HIS A 80 6.14 -14.96 6.49
CA HIS A 80 6.17 -16.41 6.62
C HIS A 80 6.81 -16.86 7.92
N GLN A 81 7.99 -16.31 8.25
CA GLN A 81 8.71 -16.64 9.48
C GLN A 81 7.91 -16.29 10.74
N LEU A 82 7.23 -15.14 10.75
CA LEU A 82 6.36 -14.74 11.86
C LEU A 82 5.21 -15.73 12.05
N LYS A 83 4.59 -16.19 10.95
CA LYS A 83 3.49 -17.14 10.98
C LYS A 83 3.91 -18.52 11.52
N GLU A 84 5.11 -18.97 11.19
CA GLU A 84 5.69 -20.22 11.73
C GLU A 84 5.91 -20.13 13.25
N ILE A 85 6.46 -19.01 13.73
CA ILE A 85 6.70 -18.77 15.16
C ILE A 85 5.38 -18.72 15.95
N GLU A 86 4.36 -18.05 15.41
CA GLU A 86 3.02 -18.03 16.01
C GLU A 86 2.36 -19.42 16.04
N GLY A 87 2.55 -20.24 14.99
CA GLY A 87 2.07 -21.62 14.95
C GLY A 87 2.68 -22.49 16.04
N LEU A 88 4.01 -22.46 16.16
CA LEU A 88 4.76 -23.19 17.20
C LEU A 88 4.36 -22.76 18.62
N SER A 89 4.07 -21.47 18.80
CA SER A 89 3.65 -20.91 20.10
C SER A 89 2.23 -21.36 20.49
N LYS A 90 1.33 -21.53 19.51
CA LYS A 90 -0.02 -22.08 19.74
C LYS A 90 0.02 -23.57 20.08
N GLU A 91 0.77 -24.38 19.33
CA GLU A 91 0.92 -25.81 19.62
C GLU A 91 1.47 -26.05 21.03
N LYS A 92 2.52 -25.33 21.42
CA LYS A 92 3.11 -25.44 22.76
C LYS A 92 2.16 -24.98 23.88
N SER A 93 1.29 -24.01 23.61
CA SER A 93 0.29 -23.55 24.57
C SER A 93 -0.89 -24.52 24.70
N GLU A 94 -1.24 -25.27 23.65
CA GLU A 94 -2.27 -26.31 23.70
C GLU A 94 -1.76 -27.58 24.40
N GLU A 95 -0.49 -27.94 24.18
CA GLU A 95 0.17 -29.06 24.87
C GLU A 95 0.24 -28.84 26.40
N LEU A 96 0.54 -27.61 26.84
CA LEU A 96 0.53 -27.25 28.27
C LEU A 96 -0.87 -27.26 28.91
N LYS A 97 -1.94 -27.04 28.13
CA LYS A 97 -3.32 -27.12 28.63
C LYS A 97 -3.82 -28.55 28.78
N TYR A 98 -3.26 -29.51 28.06
CA TYR A 98 -3.65 -30.92 28.11
C TYR A 98 -3.15 -31.64 29.38
N ILE A 99 -2.13 -31.08 30.06
CA ILE A 99 -1.52 -31.65 31.27
C ILE A 99 -2.18 -31.11 32.56
N GLY A 100 -3.19 -30.24 32.45
CA GLY A 100 -3.94 -29.65 33.57
C GLY A 100 -5.29 -30.29 33.81
#